data_AF-A0A3M3MB67-F1
#
_entry.id   AF-A0A3M3MB67-F1
#
_cell.length_a   1.000
_cell.length_b   1.000
_cell.length_c   1.000
_cell.angle_alpha   90.00
_cell.angle_beta   90.00
_cell.angle_gamma   90.00
#
_symmetry.space_group_name_H-M   'P 1'
#
loop_
_entity.id
_entity.type
_entity.pdbx_description
1 polymer ?
#
loop_
_entity_poly.entity_id
_entity_poly.type
_entity_poly.pdbx_seq_one_letter_code
_entity_poly.pdbx_strand_id
1 'polypeptide(L)'
;MQAQHIITLVGLAACFLLLTVFIRRAIKRALRRSYWAGKYAGIADSSARMDALNADIAMLARRRDRDRKGFLHTIELKSLTIKQLEHQLKTGSTGSLTKADLQVLSDTAITLGLAHKTWTPIKGTEPWRARAAMQLEQLNSIVLRILGEIRISDRSAENHADAEEAA
;
A
#
# COMPACT_ATOMS: atom_id res chain seq x y z
N MET A 1 104.14 -3.28 16.33
CA MET A 1 102.99 -4.05 15.81
C MET A 1 101.75 -3.97 16.71
N GLN A 2 101.82 -4.14 18.03
CA GLN A 2 100.65 -4.10 18.93
C GLN A 2 99.85 -2.76 18.94
N ALA A 3 100.53 -1.59 18.93
CA ALA A 3 99.85 -0.30 19.02
C ALA A 3 98.98 0.05 17.79
N GLN A 4 99.39 -0.37 16.58
CA GLN A 4 98.62 -0.16 15.35
C GLN A 4 97.33 -0.97 15.34
N HIS A 5 97.37 -2.23 15.80
CA HIS A 5 96.18 -3.07 15.91
C HIS A 5 95.17 -2.52 16.94
N ILE A 6 95.64 -1.93 18.04
CA ILE A 6 94.79 -1.28 19.04
C ILE A 6 94.08 -0.05 18.44
N ILE A 7 94.80 0.82 17.71
CA ILE A 7 94.21 2.01 17.08
C ILE A 7 93.15 1.61 16.04
N THR A 8 93.42 0.58 15.21
CA THR A 8 92.44 0.11 14.22
C THR A 8 91.19 -0.50 14.87
N LEU A 9 91.34 -1.22 15.98
CA LEU A 9 90.21 -1.80 16.71
C LEU A 9 89.33 -0.72 17.36
N VAL A 10 89.94 0.31 17.95
CA VAL A 10 89.22 1.44 18.54
C VAL A 10 88.48 2.24 17.47
N GLY A 11 89.11 2.50 16.32
CA GLY A 11 88.47 3.17 15.19
C GLY A 11 87.29 2.38 14.62
N LEU A 12 87.45 1.06 14.47
CA LEU A 12 86.37 0.16 14.02
C LEU A 12 85.21 0.14 15.01
N ALA A 13 85.50 0.03 16.32
CA ALA A 13 84.49 0.04 17.38
C ALA A 13 83.72 1.37 17.43
N ALA A 14 84.42 2.51 17.30
CA ALA A 14 83.80 3.82 17.24
C ALA A 14 82.92 3.99 15.99
N CYS A 15 83.39 3.53 14.83
CA CYS A 15 82.62 3.54 13.58
C CYS A 15 81.34 2.70 13.71
N PHE A 16 81.43 1.51 14.30
CA PHE A 16 80.29 0.63 14.54
C PHE A 16 79.28 1.25 15.52
N LEU A 17 79.75 1.92 16.57
CA LEU A 17 78.89 2.67 17.50
C LEU A 17 78.14 3.82 16.82
N LEU A 18 78.81 4.59 15.97
CA LEU A 18 78.16 5.66 15.21
C LEU A 18 77.13 5.12 14.21
N LEU A 19 77.47 4.02 13.52
CA LEU A 19 76.56 3.35 12.57
C LEU A 19 75.29 2.87 13.28
N THR A 20 75.42 2.21 14.43
CA THR A 20 74.28 1.70 15.21
C THR A 20 73.38 2.84 15.70
N VAL A 21 73.95 3.95 16.17
CA VAL A 21 73.18 5.14 16.57
C VAL A 21 72.45 5.75 15.37
N PHE A 22 73.10 5.85 14.22
CA PHE A 22 72.51 6.39 12.98
C PHE A 22 71.34 5.52 12.50
N ILE A 23 71.53 4.20 12.44
CA ILE A 23 70.49 3.24 12.07
C ILE A 23 69.29 3.34 13.02
N ARG A 24 69.53 3.37 14.34
CA ARG A 24 68.46 3.49 15.34
C ARG A 24 67.66 4.79 15.18
N ARG A 25 68.34 5.90 14.85
CA ARG A 25 67.70 7.19 14.60
C ARG A 25 66.89 7.16 13.30
N ALA A 26 67.43 6.57 12.24
CA ALA A 26 66.74 6.41 10.97
C ALA A 26 65.47 5.55 11.10
N ILE A 27 65.57 4.40 11.78
CA ILE A 27 64.44 3.49 12.03
C ILE A 27 63.34 4.20 12.83
N LYS A 28 63.68 4.89 13.94
CA LYS A 28 62.69 5.63 14.73
C LYS A 28 61.98 6.73 13.93
N ARG A 29 62.71 7.41 13.05
CA ARG A 29 62.14 8.47 12.19
C ARG A 29 61.20 7.87 11.14
N ALA A 30 61.59 6.76 10.52
CA ALA A 30 60.78 6.04 9.54
C ALA A 30 59.48 5.52 10.19
N LEU A 31 59.58 4.86 11.35
CA LEU A 31 58.42 4.34 12.09
C LEU A 31 57.46 5.45 12.54
N ARG A 32 57.97 6.58 13.03
CA ARG A 32 57.10 7.72 13.38
C ARG A 32 56.36 8.23 12.15
N ARG A 33 57.06 8.39 11.01
CA ARG A 33 56.44 8.90 9.78
C ARG A 33 55.38 7.95 9.24
N SER A 34 55.65 6.65 9.20
CA SER A 34 54.67 5.66 8.74
C SER A 34 53.47 5.56 9.70
N TYR A 35 53.70 5.62 11.01
CA TYR A 35 52.62 5.63 12.00
C TYR A 35 51.69 6.83 11.84
N TRP A 36 52.24 8.04 11.70
CA TRP A 36 51.42 9.23 11.47
C TRP A 36 50.69 9.16 10.14
N ALA A 37 51.36 8.76 9.05
CA ALA A 37 50.73 8.60 7.75
C ALA A 37 49.56 7.58 7.79
N GLY A 38 49.76 6.44 8.46
CA GLY A 38 48.73 5.42 8.65
C GLY A 38 47.56 5.93 9.50
N LYS A 39 47.84 6.66 10.58
CA LYS A 39 46.80 7.24 11.43
C LYS A 39 45.94 8.26 10.68
N TYR A 40 46.57 9.17 9.92
CA TYR A 40 45.83 10.17 9.13
C TYR A 40 45.05 9.51 7.99
N ALA A 41 45.63 8.53 7.30
CA ALA A 41 44.92 7.78 6.26
C ALA A 41 43.69 7.04 6.82
N GLY A 42 43.81 6.38 7.97
CA GLY A 42 42.69 5.70 8.61
C GLY A 42 41.59 6.66 9.08
N ILE A 43 41.95 7.83 9.62
CA ILE A 43 40.96 8.86 10.00
C ILE A 43 40.26 9.40 8.75
N ALA A 44 41.00 9.68 7.68
CA ALA A 44 40.44 10.19 6.43
C ALA A 44 39.49 9.18 5.76
N ASP A 45 39.85 7.90 5.76
CA ASP A 45 38.98 6.83 5.26
C ASP A 45 37.71 6.72 6.10
N SER A 46 37.85 6.71 7.44
CA SER A 46 36.70 6.66 8.34
C SER A 46 35.78 7.87 8.18
N SER A 47 36.32 9.08 8.01
CA SER A 47 35.50 10.28 7.78
C SER A 47 34.79 10.20 6.43
N ALA A 48 35.48 9.79 5.36
CA ALA A 48 34.87 9.64 4.05
C ALA A 48 33.72 8.61 4.06
N ARG A 49 33.90 7.50 4.78
CA ARG A 49 32.85 6.49 4.96
C ARG A 49 31.67 7.04 5.76
N MET A 50 31.92 7.85 6.79
CA MET A 50 30.87 8.47 7.58
C MET A 50 30.07 9.49 6.76
N ASP A 51 30.75 10.29 5.94
CA ASP A 51 30.12 11.25 5.03
C ASP A 51 29.26 10.54 3.97
N ALA A 52 29.76 9.43 3.41
CA ALA A 52 29.01 8.61 2.46
C ALA A 52 27.74 8.02 3.11
N LEU A 53 27.86 7.45 4.32
CA LEU A 53 26.71 6.94 5.06
C LEU A 53 25.70 8.05 5.40
N ASN A 54 26.17 9.23 5.76
CA ASN A 54 25.29 10.36 6.05
C ASN A 54 24.55 10.85 4.79
N ALA A 55 25.23 10.86 3.64
CA ALA A 55 24.62 11.15 2.35
C ALA A 55 23.56 10.11 1.97
N ASP A 56 23.84 8.82 2.19
CA ASP A 56 22.89 7.73 1.96
C ASP A 56 21.67 7.84 2.88
N ILE A 57 21.86 8.15 4.16
CA ILE A 57 20.76 8.40 5.11
C ILE A 57 19.88 9.56 4.63
N ALA A 58 20.50 10.67 4.19
CA ALA A 58 19.77 11.81 3.66
C ALA A 58 19.01 11.45 2.37
N MET A 59 19.59 10.63 1.50
CA MET A 59 18.94 10.14 0.29
C MET A 59 17.73 9.25 0.62
N LEU A 60 17.90 8.30 1.55
CA LEU A 60 16.84 7.39 1.99
C LEU A 60 15.69 8.14 2.67
N ALA A 61 15.98 9.15 3.48
CA ALA A 61 14.97 10.00 4.09
C ALA A 61 14.13 10.72 3.04
N ARG A 62 14.78 11.34 2.04
CA ARG A 62 14.08 11.99 0.91
C ARG A 62 13.24 11.01 0.09
N ARG A 63 13.72 9.78 -0.10
CA ARG A 63 12.97 8.74 -0.82
C ARG A 63 11.72 8.34 -0.04
N ARG A 64 11.86 8.08 1.26
CA ARG A 64 10.73 7.76 2.15
C ARG A 64 9.68 8.87 2.16
N ASP A 65 10.11 10.13 2.19
CA ASP A 65 9.17 11.26 2.15
C ASP A 65 8.40 11.35 0.83
N ARG A 66 9.05 11.08 -0.30
CA ARG A 66 8.36 11.00 -1.60
C ARG A 66 7.37 9.84 -1.64
N ASP A 67 7.80 8.65 -1.21
CA ASP A 67 6.97 7.45 -1.19
C ASP A 67 5.74 7.67 -0.28
N ARG A 68 5.94 8.30 0.89
CA ARG A 68 4.85 8.66 1.81
C ARG A 68 3.87 9.67 1.22
N LYS A 69 4.35 10.71 0.52
CA LYS A 69 3.48 11.69 -0.16
C LYS A 69 2.65 11.04 -1.26
N GLY A 70 3.24 10.17 -2.08
CA GLY A 70 2.52 9.43 -3.12
C GLY A 70 1.45 8.50 -2.53
N PHE A 71 1.79 7.81 -1.44
CA PHE A 71 0.85 6.95 -0.73
C PHE A 71 -0.33 7.74 -0.13
N LEU A 72 -0.07 8.88 0.53
CA LEU A 72 -1.12 9.74 1.07
C LEU A 72 -2.07 10.27 -0.02
N HIS A 73 -1.53 10.69 -1.16
CA HIS A 73 -2.36 11.14 -2.29
C HIS A 73 -3.25 10.00 -2.83
N THR A 74 -2.71 8.79 -2.90
CA THR A 74 -3.47 7.61 -3.31
C THR A 74 -4.59 7.28 -2.32
N ILE A 75 -4.33 7.39 -1.01
CA ILE A 75 -5.35 7.24 0.02
C ILE A 75 -6.45 8.29 -0.15
N GLU A 76 -6.08 9.55 -0.34
CA GLU A 76 -7.04 10.64 -0.50
C GLU A 76 -7.95 10.40 -1.71
N LEU A 77 -7.39 10.05 -2.86
CA LEU A 77 -8.15 9.71 -4.07
C LEU A 77 -9.10 8.52 -3.84
N LYS A 78 -8.62 7.45 -3.18
CA LYS A 78 -9.46 6.31 -2.83
C LYS A 78 -10.58 6.70 -1.88
N SER A 79 -10.32 7.56 -0.89
CA SER A 79 -11.31 8.04 0.07
C SER A 79 -12.42 8.86 -0.60
N LEU A 80 -12.07 9.70 -1.58
CA LEU A 80 -13.04 10.45 -2.37
C LEU A 80 -13.88 9.52 -3.24
N THR A 81 -13.23 8.51 -3.85
CA THR A 81 -13.92 7.49 -4.64
C THR A 81 -14.92 6.72 -3.79
N ILE A 82 -14.54 6.30 -2.59
CA ILE A 82 -15.43 5.62 -1.63
C ILE A 82 -16.61 6.52 -1.29
N LYS A 83 -16.38 7.79 -0.92
CA LYS A 83 -17.48 8.73 -0.62
C LYS A 83 -18.43 8.93 -1.79
N GLN A 84 -17.90 8.97 -3.01
CA GLN A 84 -18.72 9.07 -4.22
C GLN A 84 -19.55 7.79 -4.43
N LEU A 85 -18.94 6.62 -4.26
CA LEU A 85 -19.65 5.34 -4.38
C LEU A 85 -20.71 5.18 -3.29
N GLU A 86 -20.42 5.58 -2.05
CA GLU A 86 -21.39 5.62 -0.95
C GLU A 86 -22.55 6.56 -1.25
N HIS A 87 -22.26 7.73 -1.81
CA HIS A 87 -23.31 8.67 -2.23
C HIS A 87 -24.15 8.05 -3.34
N GLN A 88 -23.52 7.45 -4.37
CA GLN A 88 -24.23 6.77 -5.45
C GLN A 88 -25.08 5.60 -4.93
N LEU A 89 -24.60 4.86 -3.94
CA LEU A 89 -25.38 3.80 -3.30
C LEU A 89 -26.59 4.38 -2.56
N LYS A 90 -26.42 5.46 -1.81
CA LYS A 90 -27.51 6.13 -1.08
C LYS A 90 -28.55 6.76 -2.02
N THR A 91 -28.13 7.34 -3.13
CA THR A 91 -29.05 7.97 -4.10
C THR A 91 -29.61 6.99 -5.13
N GLY A 92 -28.83 5.97 -5.48
CA GLY A 92 -29.16 4.92 -6.45
C GLY A 92 -29.90 3.74 -5.81
N SER A 93 -29.93 3.64 -4.48
CA SER A 93 -30.95 2.91 -3.74
C SER A 93 -32.29 3.64 -3.91
N THR A 94 -32.82 3.61 -5.13
CA THR A 94 -34.22 3.91 -5.43
C THR A 94 -35.07 3.21 -4.38
N GLY A 95 -35.86 4.00 -3.65
CA GLY A 95 -36.48 3.66 -2.37
C GLY A 95 -36.77 2.17 -2.19
N SER A 96 -36.19 1.59 -1.13
CA SER A 96 -36.51 0.25 -0.68
C SER A 96 -38.03 0.09 -0.64
N LEU A 97 -38.56 -0.85 -1.41
CA LEU A 97 -39.97 -1.19 -1.40
C LEU A 97 -40.36 -1.51 0.04
N THR A 98 -41.25 -0.69 0.58
CA THR A 98 -41.73 -0.91 1.93
C THR A 98 -42.68 -2.10 1.94
N LYS A 99 -42.89 -2.69 3.12
CA LYS A 99 -43.92 -3.72 3.31
C LYS A 99 -45.30 -3.25 2.83
N ALA A 100 -45.61 -1.96 2.96
CA ALA A 100 -46.85 -1.38 2.48
C ALA A 100 -46.95 -1.40 0.95
N ASP A 101 -45.87 -1.09 0.24
CA ASP A 101 -45.84 -1.10 -1.22
C ASP A 101 -46.04 -2.51 -1.78
N LEU A 102 -45.40 -3.52 -1.14
CA LEU A 102 -45.61 -4.93 -1.49
C LEU A 102 -47.04 -5.38 -1.23
N GLN A 103 -47.67 -4.87 -0.16
CA GLN A 103 -49.05 -5.18 0.15
C GLN A 103 -50.02 -4.56 -0.86
N VAL A 104 -49.79 -3.32 -1.29
CA VAL A 104 -50.56 -2.67 -2.36
C VAL A 104 -50.44 -3.46 -3.68
N LEU A 105 -49.26 -3.94 -4.04
CA LEU A 105 -49.06 -4.78 -5.24
C LEU A 105 -49.84 -6.09 -5.13
N SER A 106 -49.80 -6.75 -3.98
CA SER A 106 -50.56 -7.97 -3.71
C SER A 106 -52.08 -7.74 -3.82
N ASP A 107 -52.59 -6.69 -3.17
CA ASP A 107 -54.01 -6.35 -3.19
C ASP A 107 -54.48 -5.98 -4.60
N THR A 108 -53.62 -5.30 -5.37
CA THR A 108 -53.88 -4.99 -6.78
C THR A 108 -53.96 -6.26 -7.63
N ALA A 109 -53.05 -7.23 -7.43
CA ALA A 109 -53.09 -8.52 -8.11
C ALA A 109 -54.38 -9.29 -7.80
N ILE A 110 -54.79 -9.33 -6.53
CA ILE A 110 -56.03 -9.97 -6.09
C ILE A 110 -57.23 -9.29 -6.74
N THR A 111 -57.26 -7.96 -6.75
CA THR A 111 -58.36 -7.17 -7.32
C THR A 111 -58.47 -7.38 -8.83
N LEU A 112 -57.35 -7.37 -9.57
CA LEU A 112 -57.33 -7.66 -11.00
C LEU A 112 -57.77 -9.09 -11.31
N GLY A 113 -57.32 -10.07 -10.51
CA GLY A 113 -57.74 -11.46 -10.63
C GLY A 113 -59.24 -11.64 -10.36
N LEU A 114 -59.80 -10.92 -9.40
CA LEU A 114 -61.23 -10.91 -9.11
C LEU A 114 -62.01 -10.24 -10.25
N ALA A 115 -61.58 -9.06 -10.71
CA ALA A 115 -62.21 -8.35 -11.82
C ALA A 115 -62.26 -9.20 -13.10
N HIS A 116 -61.17 -9.90 -13.42
CA HIS A 116 -61.11 -10.85 -14.53
C HIS A 116 -62.18 -11.95 -14.39
N LYS A 117 -62.28 -12.59 -13.22
CA LYS A 117 -63.28 -13.63 -12.95
C LYS A 117 -64.72 -13.09 -13.05
N THR A 118 -64.98 -11.92 -12.49
CA THR A 118 -66.31 -11.29 -12.49
C THR A 118 -66.76 -10.85 -13.88
N TRP A 119 -65.84 -10.40 -14.73
CA TRP A 119 -66.12 -10.03 -16.12
C TRP A 119 -66.09 -11.22 -17.10
N THR A 120 -65.78 -12.43 -16.62
CA THR A 120 -65.82 -13.64 -17.46
C THR A 120 -67.25 -14.02 -17.90
N PRO A 121 -68.26 -14.06 -17.00
CA PRO A 121 -69.62 -14.46 -17.37
C PRO A 121 -70.46 -13.36 -18.06
N ILE A 122 -70.02 -12.10 -18.05
CA ILE A 122 -70.78 -10.97 -18.60
C ILE A 122 -70.44 -10.81 -20.09
N LYS A 123 -71.44 -10.76 -20.97
CA LYS A 123 -71.25 -10.48 -22.40
C LYS A 123 -70.97 -8.98 -22.62
N GLY A 124 -70.00 -8.66 -23.48
CA GLY A 124 -69.61 -7.28 -23.80
C GLY A 124 -68.46 -6.73 -22.93
N THR A 125 -67.98 -7.50 -21.95
CA THR A 125 -66.85 -7.13 -21.08
C THR A 125 -65.53 -7.76 -21.51
N GLU A 126 -65.48 -8.41 -22.68
CA GLU A 126 -64.28 -8.99 -23.28
C GLU A 126 -63.04 -8.07 -23.25
N PRO A 127 -63.12 -6.77 -23.64
CA PRO A 127 -61.95 -5.89 -23.61
C PRO A 127 -61.45 -5.60 -22.19
N TRP A 128 -62.34 -5.53 -21.20
CA TRP A 128 -62.01 -5.30 -19.80
C TRP A 128 -61.38 -6.53 -19.16
N ARG A 129 -61.90 -7.72 -19.51
CA ARG A 129 -61.31 -9.00 -19.14
C ARG A 129 -59.90 -9.16 -19.69
N ALA A 130 -59.71 -8.91 -20.99
CA ALA A 130 -58.40 -8.98 -21.63
C ALA A 130 -57.40 -7.99 -21.00
N ARG A 131 -57.84 -6.76 -20.71
CA ARG A 131 -57.02 -5.75 -20.03
C ARG A 131 -56.64 -6.19 -18.61
N ALA A 132 -57.57 -6.73 -17.82
CA ALA A 132 -57.27 -7.21 -16.46
C ALA A 132 -56.26 -8.37 -16.47
N ALA A 133 -56.39 -9.32 -17.40
CA ALA A 133 -55.42 -10.40 -17.57
C ALA A 133 -54.02 -9.87 -17.93
N MET A 134 -53.94 -8.97 -18.90
CA MET A 134 -52.67 -8.38 -19.35
C MET A 134 -51.98 -7.58 -18.23
N GLN A 135 -52.75 -6.78 -17.49
CA GLN A 135 -52.21 -6.00 -16.37
C GLN A 135 -51.71 -6.90 -15.22
N LEU A 136 -52.39 -8.02 -14.97
CA LEU A 136 -51.96 -8.99 -13.97
C LEU A 136 -50.65 -9.69 -14.37
N GLU A 137 -50.50 -10.05 -15.64
CA GLU A 137 -49.26 -10.61 -16.17
C GLU A 137 -48.09 -9.62 -16.10
N GLN A 138 -48.33 -8.37 -16.50
CA GLN A 138 -47.35 -7.28 -16.39
C GLN A 138 -46.93 -7.06 -14.93
N LEU A 139 -47.89 -7.01 -14.00
CA LEU A 139 -47.61 -6.83 -12.58
C LEU A 139 -46.77 -7.98 -12.01
N ASN A 140 -47.06 -9.24 -12.39
CA ASN A 140 -46.24 -10.39 -12.00
C ASN A 140 -44.81 -10.30 -12.54
N SER A 141 -44.62 -9.87 -13.79
CA SER A 141 -43.28 -9.66 -14.37
C SER A 141 -42.46 -8.60 -13.62
N ILE A 142 -43.13 -7.53 -13.18
CA ILE A 142 -42.51 -6.45 -12.40
C ILE A 142 -42.06 -6.98 -11.04
N VAL A 143 -42.93 -7.74 -10.36
CA VAL A 143 -42.63 -8.36 -9.07
C VAL A 143 -41.43 -9.32 -9.17
N LEU A 144 -41.38 -10.16 -10.21
CA LEU A 144 -40.26 -11.08 -10.40
C LEU A 144 -38.93 -10.36 -10.65
N ARG A 145 -38.94 -9.27 -11.43
CA ARG A 145 -37.75 -8.43 -11.65
C ARG A 145 -37.25 -7.79 -10.36
N ILE A 146 -38.17 -7.23 -9.58
CA ILE A 146 -37.88 -6.64 -8.26
C ILE A 146 -37.26 -7.69 -7.32
N LEU A 147 -37.87 -8.87 -7.21
CA LEU A 147 -37.34 -9.96 -6.37
C LEU A 147 -35.96 -10.44 -6.86
N GLY A 148 -35.73 -10.44 -8.18
CA GLY A 148 -34.43 -10.71 -8.77
C GLY A 148 -33.37 -9.68 -8.38
N GLU A 149 -33.70 -8.39 -8.47
CA GLU A 149 -32.83 -7.29 -8.09
C GLU A 149 -32.50 -7.32 -6.59
N ILE A 150 -33.48 -7.52 -5.71
CA ILE A 150 -33.28 -7.64 -4.25
C ILE A 150 -32.34 -8.80 -3.92
N ARG A 151 -32.54 -9.97 -4.54
CA ARG A 151 -31.66 -11.14 -4.32
C ARG A 151 -30.23 -10.90 -4.77
N ILE A 152 -30.02 -10.14 -5.85
CA ILE A 152 -28.67 -9.78 -6.33
C ILE A 152 -28.00 -8.81 -5.35
N SER A 153 -28.76 -7.84 -4.83
CA SER A 153 -28.29 -6.90 -3.80
C SER A 153 -27.88 -7.61 -2.50
N ASP A 154 -28.70 -8.55 -1.99
CA ASP A 154 -28.38 -9.31 -0.77
C ASP A 154 -27.11 -10.15 -0.93
N ARG A 155 -26.97 -10.86 -2.06
CA ARG A 155 -25.78 -11.66 -2.35
C ARG A 155 -24.52 -10.81 -2.50
N SER A 156 -24.66 -9.57 -2.99
CA SER A 156 -23.55 -8.62 -3.05
C SER A 156 -23.13 -8.10 -1.67
N ALA A 157 -24.08 -7.99 -0.73
CA ALA A 157 -23.81 -7.59 0.65
C ALA A 157 -23.10 -8.70 1.44
N GLU A 158 -23.51 -9.97 1.29
CA GLU A 158 -22.84 -11.12 1.92
C GLU A 158 -21.38 -11.26 1.48
N ASN A 159 -21.10 -11.21 0.17
CA ASN A 159 -19.73 -11.32 -0.35
C ASN A 159 -18.79 -10.20 0.15
N HIS A 160 -19.34 -9.03 0.49
CA HIS A 160 -18.56 -7.92 1.05
C HIS A 160 -18.25 -8.11 2.54
N ALA A 161 -19.16 -8.70 3.31
CA ALA A 161 -18.94 -9.00 4.73
C ALA A 161 -17.87 -10.09 4.92
N ASP A 162 -17.91 -11.14 4.09
CA ASP A 162 -16.96 -12.25 4.17
C ASP A 162 -15.52 -11.83 3.82
N ALA A 163 -15.37 -10.81 2.95
CA ALA A 163 -14.06 -10.27 2.58
C ALA A 163 -13.44 -9.37 3.67
N GLU A 164 -14.27 -8.80 4.54
CA GLU A 164 -13.83 -7.96 5.66
C GLU A 164 -13.45 -8.80 6.89
N GLU A 165 -14.05 -9.98 7.07
CA GLU A 165 -13.72 -10.91 8.16
C GLU A 165 -12.46 -11.74 7.89
N ALA A 166 -12.04 -11.87 6.63
CA ALA A 166 -10.87 -12.65 6.20
C ALA A 166 -9.55 -11.85 6.14
N ALA A 167 -9.55 -10.55 6.46
CA ALA A 167 -8.38 -9.65 6.40
C ALA A 167 -7.86 -9.25 7.78
#